data_AF-A0AA38W834-F1
#
_entry.id   AF-A0AA38W834-F1
#
_cell.length_a   1.000
_cell.length_b   1.000
_cell.length_c   1.000
_cell.angle_alpha   90.00
_cell.angle_beta   90.00
_cell.angle_gamma   90.00
#
_symmetry.space_group_name_H-M   'P 1'
#
loop_
_entity.id
_entity.type
_entity.pdbx_description
1 polymer ?
#
loop_
_entity_poly.entity_id
_entity_poly.type
_entity_poly.pdbx_seq_one_letter_code
_entity_poly.pdbx_strand_id
1 'polypeptide(L)'
;MQSFKSEEQSQLQLVEREEIDEDEDLFEAIDKRCCVYVHSVTSHGINAGDVKKLQDAGIYTCNGLMMHTKKSFYVTELDWDKGLSEAKVDKICEAAEKIVVTALFICYKFQFVRYYSYTVQMFMVLFLIQNFGYITGSDALLRRKAVVRITTGSQALDELLGGGIETLQITEAFGEFRSGKTQLAHTLCVSTQLPTSMKGGNGKVAYIDTEGTFRPDRIVPIAERFGMDAGAVLDNIIYARAYTYEHQYNLLLGLAAKMSEEPFRLLIVDSVIALFRVDFTGRGELAERQQKLAQMLSRLTKIAEEFNVAVYMTNQVIADPGGGVFISDPKKPAGGHVLAHAATVRLMFRKGKGEQRVCKVFDAPNLPESEAISLQTILFAHISNHLSITIHIFMFFLTKNHIFQITPGGIADAKD
;
A
#
# COMPACT_ATOMS: atom_id res chain seq x y z
N MET A 1 14.13 24.93 37.42
CA MET A 1 13.48 23.62 37.66
C MET A 1 12.49 23.23 36.56
N GLN A 2 11.84 24.17 35.85
CA GLN A 2 11.02 23.87 34.67
C GLN A 2 11.84 23.66 33.37
N SER A 3 12.98 24.34 33.17
CA SER A 3 13.81 24.14 31.95
C SER A 3 14.55 22.79 31.90
N PHE A 4 14.97 22.27 33.06
CA PHE A 4 15.62 20.95 33.14
C PHE A 4 14.68 19.79 32.79
N LYS A 5 13.38 19.91 33.11
CA LYS A 5 12.38 18.90 32.74
C LYS A 5 12.04 18.88 31.25
N SER A 6 12.13 20.03 30.57
CA SER A 6 11.91 20.09 29.11
C SER A 6 13.09 19.53 28.33
N GLU A 7 14.32 19.70 28.81
CA GLU A 7 15.52 19.13 28.18
C GLU A 7 15.56 17.61 28.34
N GLU A 8 15.26 17.05 29.52
CA GLU A 8 15.15 15.60 29.74
C GLU A 8 14.04 14.97 28.88
N GLN A 9 12.88 15.62 28.75
CA GLN A 9 11.81 15.14 27.86
C GLN A 9 12.20 15.19 26.39
N SER A 10 12.96 16.21 25.95
CA SER A 10 13.47 16.24 24.58
C SER A 10 14.54 15.18 24.33
N GLN A 11 15.40 14.89 25.31
CA GLN A 11 16.42 13.86 25.18
C GLN A 11 15.79 12.46 25.18
N LEU A 12 14.77 12.21 26.00
CA LEU A 12 13.99 10.98 25.96
C LEU A 12 13.28 10.78 24.62
N GLN A 13 12.67 11.83 24.05
CA GLN A 13 12.07 11.75 22.71
C GLN A 13 13.09 11.55 21.60
N LEU A 14 14.30 12.08 21.73
CA LEU A 14 15.38 11.88 20.77
C LEU A 14 15.92 10.44 20.84
N VAL A 15 16.11 9.90 22.05
CA VAL A 15 16.52 8.49 22.24
C VAL A 15 15.43 7.53 21.75
N GLU A 16 14.15 7.78 22.04
CA GLU A 16 13.05 6.97 21.51
C GLU A 16 12.97 7.04 19.98
N ARG A 17 13.26 8.20 19.36
CA ARG A 17 13.31 8.33 17.90
C ARG A 17 14.51 7.58 17.29
N GLU A 18 15.70 7.72 17.87
CA GLU A 18 16.90 7.01 17.41
C GLU A 18 16.74 5.49 17.54
N GLU A 19 16.14 4.98 18.63
CA GLU A 19 15.85 3.54 18.79
C GLU A 19 14.79 3.04 17.76
N ILE A 20 13.78 3.86 17.43
CA ILE A 20 12.77 3.51 16.42
C ILE A 20 13.38 3.49 15.01
N ASP A 21 14.23 4.46 14.67
CA ASP A 21 14.88 4.55 13.36
C ASP A 21 15.85 3.37 13.14
N GLU A 22 16.61 2.95 14.17
CA GLU A 22 17.48 1.76 14.10
C GLU A 22 16.69 0.45 13.93
N ASP A 23 15.55 0.32 14.61
CA ASP A 23 14.66 -0.84 14.45
C ASP A 23 14.00 -0.86 13.06
N GLU A 24 13.56 0.30 12.54
CA GLU A 24 12.88 0.40 11.23
C GLU A 24 13.82 0.02 10.06
N ASP A 25 15.07 0.50 10.08
CA ASP A 25 16.12 0.12 9.12
C ASP A 25 16.45 -1.39 9.18
N LEU A 26 16.46 -1.96 10.39
CA LEU A 26 16.67 -3.39 10.61
C LEU A 26 15.50 -4.22 10.06
N PHE A 27 14.26 -3.77 10.25
CA PHE A 27 13.07 -4.45 9.72
C PHE A 27 12.97 -4.35 8.20
N GLU A 28 13.33 -3.21 7.59
CA GLU A 28 13.40 -3.09 6.13
C GLU A 28 14.48 -4.03 5.55
N ALA A 29 15.62 -4.17 6.23
CA ALA A 29 16.66 -5.13 5.88
C ALA A 29 16.21 -6.60 6.06
N ILE A 30 15.35 -6.89 7.05
CA ILE A 30 14.76 -8.21 7.26
C ILE A 30 13.69 -8.52 6.19
N ASP A 31 12.84 -7.56 5.84
CA ASP A 31 11.81 -7.69 4.78
C ASP A 31 12.46 -8.02 3.43
N LYS A 32 13.54 -7.30 3.07
CA LYS A 32 14.37 -7.58 1.89
C LYS A 32 15.08 -8.95 1.96
N ARG A 33 15.39 -9.47 3.15
CA ARG A 33 16.02 -10.80 3.34
C ARG A 33 15.03 -11.96 3.41
N CYS A 34 13.77 -11.70 3.75
CA CYS A 34 12.71 -12.71 3.85
C CYS A 34 12.08 -13.04 2.49
N CYS A 35 12.16 -12.14 1.50
CA CYS A 35 11.72 -12.43 0.14
C CYS A 35 12.73 -13.32 -0.59
N VAL A 36 12.56 -14.64 -0.46
CA VAL A 36 13.42 -15.63 -1.12
C VAL A 36 12.91 -15.90 -2.54
N TYR A 37 13.71 -15.59 -3.55
CA TYR A 37 13.34 -15.83 -4.95
C TYR A 37 13.40 -17.30 -5.34
N VAL A 38 12.48 -17.72 -6.22
CA VAL A 38 12.35 -19.11 -6.67
C VAL A 38 13.60 -19.62 -7.38
N HIS A 39 14.41 -18.73 -7.99
CA HIS A 39 15.67 -19.14 -8.61
C HIS A 39 16.65 -19.79 -7.62
N SER A 40 16.57 -19.47 -6.33
CA SER A 40 17.42 -20.05 -5.29
C SER A 40 17.29 -21.58 -5.16
N VAL A 41 16.16 -22.17 -5.56
CA VAL A 41 15.94 -23.63 -5.52
C VAL A 41 16.88 -24.41 -6.45
N THR A 42 17.51 -23.74 -7.43
CA THR A 42 18.54 -24.35 -8.28
C THR A 42 19.75 -24.84 -7.48
N SER A 43 20.08 -24.16 -6.37
CA SER A 43 21.14 -24.58 -5.44
C SER A 43 20.86 -25.94 -4.78
N HIS A 44 19.60 -26.37 -4.77
CA HIS A 44 19.12 -27.64 -4.22
C HIS A 44 18.86 -28.69 -5.31
N GLY A 45 19.44 -28.52 -6.50
CA GLY A 45 19.39 -29.52 -7.58
C GLY A 45 18.14 -29.47 -8.47
N ILE A 46 17.35 -28.40 -8.39
CA ILE A 46 16.21 -28.18 -9.29
C ILE A 46 16.70 -27.64 -10.65
N ASN A 47 16.16 -28.16 -11.73
CA ASN A 47 16.51 -27.74 -13.09
C ASN A 47 16.01 -26.31 -13.38
N ALA A 48 16.86 -25.47 -13.98
CA ALA A 48 16.51 -24.09 -14.33
C ALA A 48 15.31 -23.97 -15.30
N GLY A 49 15.10 -24.97 -16.18
CA GLY A 49 13.92 -25.04 -17.04
C GLY A 49 12.63 -25.29 -16.28
N ASP A 50 12.67 -26.06 -15.18
CA ASP A 50 11.51 -26.24 -14.30
C ASP A 50 11.23 -24.95 -13.50
N VAL A 51 12.27 -24.20 -13.09
CA VAL A 51 12.13 -22.87 -12.49
C VAL A 51 11.49 -21.88 -13.46
N LYS A 52 11.91 -21.89 -14.74
CA LYS A 52 11.34 -21.01 -15.76
C LYS A 52 9.83 -21.25 -15.94
N LYS A 53 9.39 -22.51 -15.91
CA LYS A 53 7.95 -22.83 -15.96
C LYS A 53 7.16 -22.22 -14.79
N LEU A 54 7.76 -22.16 -13.60
CA LEU A 54 7.15 -21.50 -12.44
C LEU A 54 7.05 -19.98 -12.63
N GLN A 55 8.10 -19.36 -13.17
CA GLN A 55 8.11 -17.93 -13.47
C GLN A 55 7.09 -17.58 -14.56
N ASP A 56 6.98 -18.40 -15.61
CA ASP A 56 5.98 -18.26 -16.66
C ASP A 56 4.54 -18.39 -16.10
N ALA A 57 4.36 -19.16 -15.01
CA ALA A 57 3.11 -19.24 -14.25
C ALA A 57 2.91 -18.09 -13.23
N GLY A 58 3.83 -17.13 -13.18
CA GLY A 58 3.76 -15.97 -12.29
C GLY A 58 4.29 -16.20 -10.88
N ILE A 59 5.05 -17.27 -10.64
CA ILE A 59 5.59 -17.62 -9.31
C ILE A 59 7.06 -17.24 -9.26
N TYR A 60 7.38 -16.19 -8.50
CA TYR A 60 8.72 -15.61 -8.45
C TYR A 60 9.42 -15.80 -7.11
N THR A 61 8.70 -16.13 -6.04
CA THR A 61 9.29 -16.38 -4.71
C THR A 61 8.95 -17.78 -4.18
N CYS A 62 9.76 -18.25 -3.24
CA CYS A 62 9.53 -19.50 -2.50
C CYS A 62 8.28 -19.41 -1.62
N ASN A 63 7.99 -18.24 -1.03
CA ASN A 63 6.73 -18.03 -0.29
C ASN A 63 5.52 -18.10 -1.23
N GLY A 64 5.59 -17.45 -2.39
CA GLY A 64 4.56 -17.52 -3.43
C GLY A 64 4.31 -18.96 -3.90
N LEU A 65 5.36 -19.78 -4.03
CA LEU A 65 5.24 -21.21 -4.31
C LEU A 65 4.43 -21.94 -3.21
N MET A 66 4.72 -21.68 -1.94
CA MET A 66 4.02 -22.29 -0.79
C MET A 66 2.55 -21.85 -0.67
N MET A 67 2.18 -20.68 -1.22
CA MET A 67 0.80 -20.18 -1.27
C MET A 67 -0.05 -20.86 -2.34
N HIS A 68 0.53 -21.72 -3.19
CA HIS A 68 -0.19 -22.43 -4.24
C HIS A 68 -0.41 -23.90 -3.90
N THR A 69 -1.55 -24.43 -4.32
CA THR A 69 -1.85 -25.85 -4.15
C THR A 69 -1.05 -26.67 -5.16
N LYS A 70 -0.64 -27.88 -4.77
CA LYS A 70 0.02 -28.85 -5.68
C LYS A 70 -0.74 -29.03 -7.00
N LYS A 71 -2.09 -29.07 -6.92
CA LYS A 71 -2.99 -29.16 -8.09
C LYS A 71 -2.77 -28.03 -9.12
N SER A 72 -2.48 -26.82 -8.65
CA SER A 72 -2.23 -25.66 -9.53
C SER A 72 -0.99 -25.82 -10.41
N PHE A 73 -0.05 -26.70 -10.04
CA PHE A 73 1.18 -26.95 -10.79
C PHE A 73 1.04 -28.08 -11.81
N TYR A 74 0.05 -28.96 -11.61
CA TYR A 74 -0.28 -30.06 -12.52
C TYR A 74 -1.19 -29.60 -13.66
N VAL A 75 -2.04 -28.61 -13.38
CA VAL A 75 -3.06 -28.11 -14.28
C VAL A 75 -2.85 -26.61 -14.46
N THR A 76 -2.07 -26.23 -15.47
CA THR A 76 -2.14 -24.86 -15.98
C THR A 76 -3.43 -24.74 -16.79
N GLU A 77 -4.39 -23.92 -16.34
CA GLU A 77 -5.68 -23.67 -17.02
C GLU A 77 -5.52 -23.19 -18.49
N LEU A 78 -4.30 -22.94 -18.95
CA LEU A 78 -3.98 -22.46 -20.30
C LEU A 78 -3.08 -23.40 -21.13
N ASP A 79 -2.52 -24.50 -20.61
CA ASP A 79 -1.65 -25.41 -21.39
C ASP A 79 -1.43 -26.74 -20.63
N TRP A 80 -2.19 -27.78 -20.95
CA TRP A 80 -2.07 -29.10 -20.31
C TRP A 80 -0.77 -29.86 -20.68
N ASP A 81 -0.09 -29.45 -21.77
CA ASP A 81 1.17 -30.05 -22.25
C ASP A 81 2.45 -29.48 -21.58
N LYS A 82 2.33 -28.44 -20.75
CA LYS A 82 3.47 -27.74 -20.12
C LYS A 82 3.67 -28.04 -18.63
N GLY A 83 2.79 -28.82 -18.01
CA GLY A 83 2.81 -29.13 -16.58
C GLY A 83 4.11 -29.76 -16.05
N LEU A 84 4.35 -29.63 -14.75
CA LEU A 84 5.39 -30.36 -14.02
C LEU A 84 4.84 -31.70 -13.56
N SER A 85 5.66 -32.76 -13.53
CA SER A 85 5.23 -34.03 -12.93
C SER A 85 5.10 -33.92 -11.41
N GLU A 86 4.25 -34.74 -10.81
CA GLU A 86 4.05 -34.81 -9.34
C GLU A 86 5.37 -34.91 -8.57
N ALA A 87 6.23 -35.85 -8.96
CA ALA A 87 7.54 -36.01 -8.35
C ALA A 87 8.47 -34.79 -8.50
N LYS A 88 8.29 -33.96 -9.55
CA LYS A 88 9.05 -32.71 -9.70
C LYS A 88 8.49 -31.64 -8.78
N VAL A 89 7.17 -31.48 -8.72
CA VAL A 89 6.51 -30.50 -7.84
C VAL A 89 6.89 -30.75 -6.39
N ASP A 90 6.85 -32.01 -5.93
CA ASP A 90 7.23 -32.36 -4.56
C ASP A 90 8.68 -31.98 -4.23
N LYS A 91 9.62 -32.29 -5.14
CA LYS A 91 11.03 -31.91 -4.96
C LYS A 91 11.23 -30.39 -4.90
N ILE A 92 10.50 -29.64 -5.72
CA ILE A 92 10.61 -28.18 -5.74
C ILE A 92 10.03 -27.58 -4.46
N CYS A 93 8.88 -28.08 -3.99
CA CYS A 93 8.30 -27.66 -2.72
C CYS A 93 9.23 -27.97 -1.54
N GLU A 94 9.80 -29.17 -1.46
CA GLU A 94 10.73 -29.55 -0.39
C GLU A 94 12.00 -28.68 -0.40
N ALA A 95 12.53 -28.35 -1.59
CA ALA A 95 13.66 -27.44 -1.74
C ALA A 95 13.31 -26.02 -1.26
N ALA A 96 12.16 -25.49 -1.68
CA ALA A 96 11.71 -24.16 -1.29
C ALA A 96 11.48 -24.06 0.23
N GLU A 97 10.85 -25.06 0.84
CA GLU A 97 10.64 -25.14 2.29
C GLU A 97 11.96 -25.06 3.06
N LYS A 98 12.98 -25.83 2.65
CA LYS A 98 14.31 -25.79 3.27
C LYS A 98 14.95 -24.41 3.18
N ILE A 99 14.83 -23.73 2.04
CA ILE A 99 15.42 -22.40 1.86
C ILE A 99 14.69 -21.36 2.70
N VAL A 100 13.35 -21.36 2.70
CA VAL A 100 12.55 -20.42 3.50
C VAL A 100 12.84 -20.58 4.98
N VAL A 101 12.90 -21.82 5.49
CA VAL A 101 13.30 -22.12 6.86
C VAL A 101 14.69 -21.58 7.19
N THR A 102 15.65 -21.77 6.27
CA THR A 102 17.03 -21.29 6.45
C THR A 102 17.10 -19.76 6.44
N ALA A 103 16.35 -19.10 5.56
CA ALA A 103 16.29 -17.63 5.49
C ALA A 103 15.67 -17.04 6.77
N LEU A 104 14.56 -17.63 7.25
CA LEU A 104 13.95 -17.26 8.53
C LEU A 104 14.95 -17.40 9.67
N PHE A 105 15.71 -18.50 9.72
CA PHE A 105 16.76 -18.70 10.73
C PHE A 105 17.78 -17.56 10.75
N ILE A 106 18.26 -17.11 9.58
CA ILE A 106 19.21 -16.01 9.48
C ILE A 106 18.60 -14.69 9.98
N CYS A 107 17.34 -14.40 9.61
CA CYS A 107 16.64 -13.20 10.07
C CYS A 107 16.43 -13.20 11.60
N TYR A 108 15.96 -14.31 12.18
CA TYR A 108 15.79 -14.45 13.62
C TYR A 108 17.13 -14.35 14.38
N LYS A 109 18.21 -14.89 13.82
CA LYS A 109 19.55 -14.79 14.42
C LYS A 109 20.05 -13.34 14.45
N PHE A 110 19.76 -12.55 13.42
CA PHE A 110 20.11 -11.12 13.37
C PHE A 110 19.33 -10.30 14.41
N GLN A 111 18.07 -10.66 14.67
CA GLN A 111 17.20 -9.99 15.63
C GLN A 111 17.56 -10.27 17.10
N PHE A 112 18.25 -11.38 17.39
CA PHE A 112 18.54 -11.85 18.76
C PHE A 112 20.02 -11.87 19.17
N VAL A 113 20.90 -11.13 18.50
CA VAL A 113 22.35 -11.09 18.83
C VAL A 113 22.63 -10.53 20.24
N ARG A 114 21.65 -9.94 20.94
CA ARG A 114 21.89 -9.23 22.21
C ARG A 114 21.57 -10.00 23.51
N TYR A 115 20.89 -11.15 23.51
CA TYR A 115 20.34 -11.70 24.78
C TYR A 115 20.41 -13.22 25.06
N TYR A 116 20.80 -14.12 24.14
CA TYR A 116 20.78 -15.57 24.41
C TYR A 116 21.98 -16.36 23.86
N SER A 117 22.36 -17.43 24.57
CA SER A 117 23.44 -18.37 24.19
C SER A 117 23.05 -19.22 22.97
N TYR A 118 24.03 -19.58 22.13
CA TYR A 118 23.87 -20.31 20.85
C TYR A 118 23.04 -21.60 20.94
N THR A 119 23.05 -22.29 22.09
CA THR A 119 22.28 -23.53 22.32
C THR A 119 20.77 -23.30 22.41
N VAL A 120 20.30 -22.15 22.91
CA VAL A 120 18.86 -21.83 23.03
C VAL A 120 18.27 -21.45 21.67
N GLN A 121 19.04 -20.74 20.84
CA GLN A 121 18.66 -20.38 19.47
C GLN A 121 18.44 -21.62 18.58
N MET A 122 19.30 -22.63 18.69
CA MET A 122 19.18 -23.85 17.88
C MET A 122 17.94 -24.68 18.25
N PHE A 123 17.55 -24.70 19.53
CA PHE A 123 16.37 -25.43 20.02
C PHE A 123 15.04 -24.79 19.60
N MET A 124 14.94 -23.46 19.64
CA MET A 124 13.74 -22.72 19.23
C MET A 124 13.46 -22.86 17.72
N VAL A 125 14.52 -23.02 16.92
CA VAL A 125 14.45 -23.17 15.47
C VAL A 125 14.03 -24.58 15.09
N LEU A 126 14.57 -25.60 15.77
CA LEU A 126 14.07 -26.97 15.63
C LEU A 126 12.57 -27.07 16.00
N PHE A 127 12.15 -26.30 17.00
CA PHE A 127 10.74 -26.19 17.40
C PHE A 127 9.87 -25.49 16.34
N LEU A 128 10.30 -24.39 15.73
CA LEU A 128 9.56 -23.73 14.63
C LEU A 128 9.44 -24.61 13.37
N ILE A 129 10.50 -25.38 13.05
CA ILE A 129 10.52 -26.33 11.92
C ILE A 129 9.53 -27.48 12.14
N GLN A 130 9.36 -27.93 13.39
CA GLN A 130 8.42 -29.01 13.73
C GLN A 130 6.95 -28.57 13.79
N ASN A 131 6.67 -27.26 13.83
CA ASN A 131 5.33 -26.75 14.13
C ASN A 131 4.47 -26.42 12.90
N PHE A 132 4.68 -27.02 11.72
CA PHE A 132 3.75 -26.90 10.56
C PHE A 132 3.23 -25.47 10.26
N GLY A 133 4.00 -24.43 10.55
CA GLY A 133 3.60 -23.02 10.37
C GLY A 133 2.83 -22.35 11.54
N TYR A 134 2.58 -23.05 12.66
CA TYR A 134 2.02 -22.45 13.87
C TYR A 134 3.04 -21.52 14.54
N ILE A 135 2.57 -20.34 14.93
CA ILE A 135 3.33 -19.33 15.68
C ILE A 135 2.52 -18.86 16.88
N THR A 136 3.19 -18.33 17.90
CA THR A 136 2.49 -17.74 19.04
C THR A 136 1.86 -16.40 18.66
N GLY A 137 0.87 -15.94 19.43
CA GLY A 137 0.28 -14.61 19.22
C GLY A 137 1.31 -13.47 19.35
N SER A 138 2.31 -13.63 20.21
CA SER A 138 3.42 -12.69 20.37
C SER A 138 4.28 -12.64 19.10
N ASP A 139 4.60 -13.78 18.49
CA ASP A 139 5.34 -13.83 17.24
C ASP A 139 4.52 -13.24 16.08
N ALA A 140 3.21 -13.49 16.04
CA ALA A 140 2.32 -12.89 15.06
C ALA A 140 2.28 -11.36 15.18
N LEU A 141 2.25 -10.83 16.41
CA LEU A 141 2.35 -9.40 16.67
C LEU A 141 3.70 -8.82 16.23
N LEU A 142 4.80 -9.53 16.49
CA LEU A 142 6.14 -9.14 16.03
C LEU A 142 6.20 -9.07 14.50
N ARG A 143 5.63 -10.05 13.79
CA ARG A 143 5.55 -10.03 12.31
C ARG A 143 4.79 -8.82 11.77
N ARG A 144 3.74 -8.37 12.47
CA ARG A 144 3.00 -7.16 12.07
C ARG A 144 3.84 -5.88 12.14
N LYS A 145 5.01 -5.86 12.79
CA LYS A 145 5.94 -4.72 12.72
C LYS A 145 6.48 -4.47 11.31
N ALA A 146 6.49 -5.47 10.43
CA ALA A 146 6.88 -5.31 9.03
C ALA A 146 5.80 -4.62 8.16
N VAL A 147 4.59 -4.39 8.70
CA VAL A 147 3.52 -3.68 7.99
C VAL A 147 3.87 -2.19 7.93
N VAL A 148 4.04 -1.68 6.72
CA VAL A 148 4.25 -0.25 6.46
C VAL A 148 2.89 0.44 6.31
N ARG A 149 2.77 1.67 6.84
CA ARG A 149 1.57 2.51 6.71
C ARG A 149 1.87 3.73 5.85
N ILE A 150 1.30 3.74 4.65
CA ILE A 150 1.49 4.80 3.67
C ILE A 150 0.50 5.94 3.96
N THR A 151 1.01 7.15 4.22
CA THR A 151 0.17 8.34 4.42
C THR A 151 -0.73 8.61 3.22
N THR A 152 -1.96 9.03 3.50
CA THR A 152 -2.93 9.50 2.50
C THR A 152 -2.72 10.96 2.11
N GLY A 153 -1.77 11.65 2.74
CA GLY A 153 -1.55 13.09 2.60
C GLY A 153 -2.57 13.97 3.32
N SER A 154 -3.45 13.36 4.13
CA SER A 154 -4.45 14.04 4.96
C SER A 154 -4.39 13.49 6.38
N GLN A 155 -4.09 14.36 7.35
CA GLN A 155 -3.98 13.98 8.76
C GLN A 155 -5.26 13.33 9.29
N ALA A 156 -6.43 13.92 8.98
CA ALA A 156 -7.71 13.38 9.42
C ALA A 156 -8.00 11.97 8.86
N LEU A 157 -7.57 11.70 7.62
CA LEU A 157 -7.75 10.37 7.02
C LEU A 157 -6.69 9.38 7.53
N ASP A 158 -5.47 9.83 7.80
CA ASP A 158 -4.45 8.98 8.42
C ASP A 158 -4.84 8.59 9.85
N GLU A 159 -5.39 9.52 10.64
CA GLU A 159 -5.93 9.25 11.98
C GLU A 159 -7.06 8.24 11.93
N LEU A 160 -7.99 8.40 10.98
CA LEU A 160 -9.09 7.45 10.74
C LEU A 160 -8.59 6.03 10.46
N LEU A 161 -7.49 5.93 9.69
CA LEU A 161 -6.91 4.66 9.25
C LEU A 161 -5.86 4.11 10.22
N GLY A 162 -5.59 4.78 11.35
CA GLY A 162 -4.56 4.36 12.28
C GLY A 162 -3.12 4.50 11.74
N GLY A 163 -2.89 5.45 10.84
CA GLY A 163 -1.58 5.81 10.32
C GLY A 163 -1.50 5.88 8.78
N GLY A 164 -2.52 5.42 8.06
CA GLY A 164 -2.56 5.44 6.61
C GLY A 164 -2.99 4.09 6.01
N ILE A 165 -2.69 3.88 4.72
CA ILE A 165 -2.97 2.62 4.03
C ILE A 165 -1.89 1.60 4.37
N GLU A 166 -2.28 0.49 5.00
CA GLU A 166 -1.39 -0.60 5.41
C GLU A 166 -0.98 -1.50 4.22
N THR A 167 0.28 -1.94 4.20
CA THR A 167 0.78 -3.02 3.32
C THR A 167 0.30 -4.40 3.78
N LEU A 168 0.59 -5.46 3.01
CA LEU A 168 0.20 -6.86 3.27
C LEU A 168 -1.31 -7.12 3.26
N GLN A 169 -2.12 -6.16 2.78
CA GLN A 169 -3.57 -6.32 2.71
C GLN A 169 -4.20 -5.53 1.56
N ILE A 170 -5.46 -5.84 1.30
CA ILE A 170 -6.29 -5.15 0.30
C ILE A 170 -7.13 -4.09 1.00
N THR A 171 -7.02 -2.85 0.52
CA THR A 171 -7.93 -1.76 0.86
C THR A 171 -8.84 -1.46 -0.33
N GLU A 172 -10.14 -1.66 -0.15
CA GLU A 172 -11.17 -1.27 -1.10
C GLU A 172 -11.65 0.16 -0.81
N ALA A 173 -11.64 1.03 -1.82
CA ALA A 173 -12.39 2.28 -1.78
C ALA A 173 -13.60 2.20 -2.71
N PHE A 174 -14.81 2.29 -2.17
CA PHE A 174 -16.04 2.25 -2.96
C PHE A 174 -16.89 3.50 -2.76
N GLY A 175 -17.72 3.82 -3.75
CA GLY A 175 -18.61 4.98 -3.68
C GLY A 175 -19.03 5.47 -5.06
N GLU A 176 -19.85 6.51 -5.09
CA GLU A 176 -20.37 7.06 -6.35
C GLU A 176 -19.29 7.70 -7.23
N PHE A 177 -19.65 7.95 -8.49
CA PHE A 177 -18.81 8.77 -9.37
C PHE A 177 -18.51 10.14 -8.73
N ARG A 178 -17.28 10.61 -8.92
CA ARG A 178 -16.77 11.88 -8.36
C ARG A 178 -16.71 11.91 -6.81
N SER A 179 -16.65 10.76 -6.15
CA SER A 179 -16.48 10.68 -4.69
C SER A 179 -15.03 10.83 -4.19
N GLY A 180 -14.04 10.84 -5.10
CA GLY A 180 -12.62 11.08 -4.75
C GLY A 180 -11.72 9.84 -4.71
N LYS A 181 -12.22 8.64 -5.05
CA LYS A 181 -11.45 7.39 -5.08
C LYS A 181 -10.15 7.47 -5.90
N THR A 182 -10.27 7.75 -7.20
CA THR A 182 -9.11 7.93 -8.10
C THR A 182 -8.20 9.09 -7.68
N GLN A 183 -8.76 10.10 -7.01
CA GLN A 183 -7.96 11.23 -6.52
C GLN A 183 -7.08 10.83 -5.34
N LEU A 184 -7.59 9.99 -4.44
CA LEU A 184 -6.77 9.37 -3.40
C LEU A 184 -5.72 8.44 -4.04
N ALA A 185 -6.09 7.65 -5.05
CA ALA A 185 -5.15 6.80 -5.78
C ALA A 185 -3.95 7.61 -6.34
N HIS A 186 -4.20 8.74 -6.99
CA HIS A 186 -3.12 9.63 -7.49
C HIS A 186 -2.24 10.18 -6.37
N THR A 187 -2.83 10.53 -5.22
CA THR A 187 -2.04 10.97 -4.05
C THR A 187 -1.16 9.86 -3.52
N LEU A 188 -1.70 8.64 -3.41
CA LEU A 188 -0.96 7.47 -2.95
C LEU A 188 0.21 7.12 -3.89
N CYS A 189 0.08 7.34 -5.20
CA CYS A 189 1.20 7.16 -6.14
C CYS A 189 2.44 7.98 -5.77
N VAL A 190 2.25 9.15 -5.16
CA VAL A 190 3.33 10.03 -4.72
C VAL A 190 3.75 9.71 -3.30
N SER A 191 2.80 9.60 -2.36
CA SER A 191 3.14 9.41 -0.95
C SER A 191 3.83 8.07 -0.66
N THR A 192 3.56 7.02 -1.44
CA THR A 192 4.30 5.76 -1.35
C THR A 192 5.79 5.92 -1.62
N GLN A 193 6.18 6.87 -2.47
CA GLN A 193 7.58 7.07 -2.83
C GLN A 193 8.35 7.94 -1.82
N LEU A 194 7.66 8.50 -0.82
CA LEU A 194 8.31 9.24 0.25
C LEU A 194 9.16 8.31 1.12
N PRO A 195 10.19 8.86 1.80
CA PRO A 195 10.90 8.13 2.85
C PRO A 195 9.96 7.66 3.97
N THR A 196 10.34 6.57 4.65
CA THR A 196 9.62 6.02 5.82
C THR A 196 9.47 7.05 6.94
N SER A 197 10.48 7.89 7.17
CA SER A 197 10.45 9.01 8.12
C SER A 197 9.33 10.03 7.84
N MET A 198 8.84 10.12 6.60
CA MET A 198 7.70 10.95 6.20
C MET A 198 6.40 10.14 6.06
N LYS A 199 6.34 8.93 6.64
CA LYS A 199 5.23 7.97 6.52
C LYS A 199 4.98 7.52 5.08
N GLY A 200 6.04 7.48 4.27
CA GLY A 200 6.01 6.89 2.94
C GLY A 200 6.31 5.40 2.95
N GLY A 201 6.32 4.80 1.76
CA GLY A 201 6.68 3.40 1.56
C GLY A 201 8.15 3.20 1.17
N ASN A 202 8.85 4.22 0.69
CA ASN A 202 10.18 4.10 0.08
C ASN A 202 10.24 3.04 -1.05
N GLY A 203 9.22 3.04 -1.93
CA GLY A 203 9.15 2.07 -3.02
C GLY A 203 8.35 2.54 -4.23
N LYS A 204 8.51 1.82 -5.35
CA LYS A 204 7.81 2.09 -6.61
C LYS A 204 6.32 1.76 -6.52
N VAL A 205 5.56 2.27 -7.48
CA VAL A 205 4.11 2.10 -7.57
C VAL A 205 3.73 1.43 -8.88
N ALA A 206 2.83 0.45 -8.81
CA ALA A 206 2.19 -0.14 -9.97
C ALA A 206 0.74 0.33 -10.04
N TYR A 207 0.30 0.74 -11.23
CA TYR A 207 -1.05 1.25 -11.49
C TYR A 207 -1.68 0.50 -12.66
N ILE A 208 -2.70 -0.31 -12.38
CA ILE A 208 -3.52 -0.99 -13.38
C ILE A 208 -4.83 -0.22 -13.51
N ASP A 209 -5.00 0.44 -14.65
CA ASP A 209 -6.16 1.27 -14.96
C ASP A 209 -7.09 0.55 -15.93
N THR A 210 -8.36 0.42 -15.59
CA THR A 210 -9.41 -0.15 -16.43
C THR A 210 -10.38 0.90 -16.98
N GLU A 211 -10.46 2.09 -16.36
CA GLU A 211 -11.45 3.12 -16.71
C GLU A 211 -10.91 4.26 -17.56
N GLY A 212 -9.65 4.63 -17.38
CA GLY A 212 -8.86 5.46 -18.30
C GLY A 212 -8.67 6.81 -17.67
N THR A 213 -8.51 6.79 -16.36
CA THR A 213 -8.65 7.91 -15.43
C THR A 213 -7.31 8.30 -14.82
N PHE A 214 -6.27 7.50 -15.05
CA PHE A 214 -4.90 7.90 -14.72
C PHE A 214 -4.49 9.11 -15.54
N ARG A 215 -4.05 10.16 -14.86
CA ARG A 215 -3.66 11.44 -15.47
C ARG A 215 -2.30 11.86 -14.92
N PRO A 216 -1.20 11.66 -15.67
CA PRO A 216 0.15 12.03 -15.21
C PRO A 216 0.28 13.50 -14.81
N ASP A 217 -0.45 14.39 -15.50
CA ASP A 217 -0.53 15.83 -15.17
C ASP A 217 -1.05 16.10 -13.75
N ARG A 218 -1.82 15.17 -13.17
CA ARG A 218 -2.31 15.27 -11.79
C ARG A 218 -1.26 14.84 -10.76
N ILE A 219 -0.24 14.08 -11.16
CA ILE A 219 0.84 13.63 -10.27
C ILE A 219 1.81 14.79 -9.99
N VAL A 220 2.13 15.60 -11.00
CA VAL A 220 3.06 16.74 -10.90
C VAL A 220 2.75 17.67 -9.72
N PRO A 221 1.55 18.27 -9.58
CA PRO A 221 1.26 19.18 -8.47
C PRO A 221 1.23 18.47 -7.11
N ILE A 222 1.02 17.15 -7.08
CA ILE A 222 1.06 16.37 -5.84
C ILE A 222 2.53 16.15 -5.43
N ALA A 223 3.41 15.79 -6.37
CA ALA A 223 4.85 15.68 -6.15
C ALA A 223 5.45 16.99 -5.63
N GLU A 224 5.12 18.10 -6.27
CA GLU A 224 5.54 19.45 -5.85
C GLU A 224 5.08 19.78 -4.43
N ARG A 225 3.84 19.42 -4.06
CA ARG A 225 3.32 19.61 -2.69
C ARG A 225 4.16 18.88 -1.64
N PHE A 226 4.71 17.72 -1.99
CA PHE A 226 5.58 16.95 -1.11
C PHE A 226 7.07 17.31 -1.28
N GLY A 227 7.41 18.29 -2.12
CA GLY A 227 8.79 18.69 -2.37
C GLY A 227 9.60 17.68 -3.17
N MET A 228 8.95 16.81 -3.94
CA MET A 228 9.60 15.78 -4.77
C MET A 228 9.77 16.27 -6.22
N ASP A 229 10.80 15.76 -6.90
CA ASP A 229 10.94 15.95 -8.34
C ASP A 229 9.86 15.16 -9.10
N ALA A 230 9.03 15.88 -9.85
CA ALA A 230 7.89 15.28 -10.54
C ALA A 230 8.31 14.28 -11.63
N GLY A 231 9.46 14.50 -12.29
CA GLY A 231 9.98 13.60 -13.32
C GLY A 231 10.37 12.25 -12.71
N ALA A 232 11.19 12.27 -11.66
CA ALA A 232 11.59 11.07 -10.93
C ALA A 232 10.39 10.33 -10.33
N VAL A 233 9.38 11.05 -9.80
CA VAL A 233 8.16 10.44 -9.28
C VAL A 233 7.38 9.71 -10.38
N LEU A 234 7.28 10.31 -11.57
CA LEU A 234 6.60 9.71 -12.71
C LEU A 234 7.33 8.47 -13.23
N ASP A 235 8.67 8.50 -13.30
CA ASP A 235 9.49 7.36 -13.75
C ASP A 235 9.37 6.13 -12.84
N ASN A 236 9.02 6.35 -11.57
CA ASN A 236 8.79 5.30 -10.57
C ASN A 236 7.35 4.76 -10.55
N ILE A 237 6.46 5.24 -11.41
CA ILE A 237 5.09 4.75 -11.54
C ILE A 237 4.99 3.86 -12.79
N ILE A 238 4.83 2.55 -12.58
CA ILE A 238 4.54 1.61 -13.66
C ILE A 238 3.05 1.63 -13.95
N TYR A 239 2.69 2.17 -15.12
CA TYR A 239 1.32 2.21 -15.59
C TYR A 239 1.00 1.09 -16.59
N ALA A 240 -0.17 0.46 -16.45
CA ALA A 240 -0.70 -0.46 -17.42
C ALA A 240 -2.21 -0.25 -17.62
N ARG A 241 -2.65 -0.31 -18.88
CA ARG A 241 -4.05 -0.19 -19.27
C ARG A 241 -4.64 -1.56 -19.57
N ALA A 242 -5.58 -2.02 -18.74
CA ALA A 242 -6.32 -3.25 -19.01
C ALA A 242 -7.58 -2.97 -19.84
N TYR A 243 -7.90 -3.88 -20.76
CA TYR A 243 -9.05 -3.76 -21.68
C TYR A 243 -10.08 -4.88 -21.50
N THR A 244 -9.68 -6.02 -20.92
CA THR A 244 -10.54 -7.17 -20.59
C THR A 244 -10.15 -7.73 -19.22
N TYR A 245 -11.05 -8.48 -18.59
CA TYR A 245 -10.74 -9.11 -17.29
C TYR A 245 -9.56 -10.09 -17.36
N GLU A 246 -9.37 -10.79 -18.48
CA GLU A 246 -8.22 -11.68 -18.72
C GLU A 246 -6.92 -10.89 -18.86
N HIS A 247 -6.94 -9.78 -19.61
CA HIS A 247 -5.78 -8.91 -19.74
C HIS A 247 -5.40 -8.33 -18.38
N GLN A 248 -6.36 -7.92 -17.56
CA GLN A 248 -6.13 -7.48 -16.19
C GLN A 248 -5.44 -8.55 -15.34
N TYR A 249 -5.87 -9.81 -15.43
CA TYR A 249 -5.23 -10.92 -14.73
C TYR A 249 -3.79 -11.17 -15.22
N ASN A 250 -3.57 -11.16 -16.54
CA ASN A 250 -2.24 -11.35 -17.13
C ASN A 250 -1.26 -10.22 -16.75
N LEU A 251 -1.74 -8.99 -16.60
CA LEU A 251 -0.93 -7.88 -16.10
C LEU A 251 -0.46 -8.12 -14.66
N LEU A 252 -1.25 -8.77 -13.81
CA LEU A 252 -0.82 -9.16 -12.46
C LEU A 252 0.28 -10.23 -12.48
N LEU A 253 0.25 -11.15 -13.45
CA LEU A 253 1.32 -12.15 -13.62
C LEU A 253 2.63 -11.48 -14.04
N GLY A 254 2.57 -10.57 -15.03
CA GLY A 254 3.74 -9.81 -15.48
C GLY A 254 4.27 -8.83 -14.44
N LEU A 255 3.38 -8.28 -13.59
CA LEU A 255 3.78 -7.38 -12.51
C LEU A 255 4.60 -8.09 -11.43
N ALA A 256 4.25 -9.33 -11.09
CA ALA A 256 5.02 -10.12 -10.12
C ALA A 256 6.49 -10.32 -10.57
N ALA A 257 6.74 -10.39 -11.88
CA ALA A 257 8.10 -10.42 -12.42
C ALA A 257 8.86 -9.13 -12.09
N LYS A 258 8.24 -7.96 -12.35
CA LYS A 258 8.85 -6.65 -12.07
C LYS A 258 9.07 -6.42 -10.58
N MET A 259 8.12 -6.86 -9.74
CA MET A 259 8.24 -6.81 -8.29
C MET A 259 9.36 -7.71 -7.74
N SER A 260 9.81 -8.69 -8.53
CA SER A 260 10.96 -9.50 -8.17
C SER A 260 12.31 -8.82 -8.47
N GLU A 261 12.32 -7.80 -9.32
CA GLU A 261 13.53 -7.09 -9.74
C GLU A 261 13.72 -5.76 -8.98
N GLU A 262 12.63 -5.06 -8.69
CA GLU A 262 12.65 -3.74 -8.05
C GLU A 262 11.67 -3.68 -6.86
N PRO A 263 11.96 -2.86 -5.83
CA PRO A 263 11.09 -2.75 -4.67
C PRO A 263 9.83 -1.92 -4.97
N PHE A 264 8.67 -2.55 -4.86
CA PHE A 264 7.36 -1.89 -4.90
C PHE A 264 6.78 -1.79 -3.50
N ARG A 265 5.90 -0.81 -3.29
CA ARG A 265 5.12 -0.70 -2.04
C ARG A 265 3.63 -0.44 -2.23
N LEU A 266 3.20 -0.15 -3.45
CA LEU A 266 1.79 0.06 -3.75
C LEU A 266 1.42 -0.55 -5.11
N LEU A 267 0.33 -1.29 -5.12
CA LEU A 267 -0.39 -1.73 -6.32
C LEU A 267 -1.79 -1.10 -6.30
N ILE A 268 -2.07 -0.29 -7.31
CA ILE A 268 -3.39 0.31 -7.54
C ILE A 268 -4.13 -0.45 -8.65
N VAL A 269 -5.39 -0.78 -8.40
CA VAL A 269 -6.32 -1.31 -9.41
C VAL A 269 -7.54 -0.38 -9.50
N ASP A 270 -7.60 0.49 -10.51
CA ASP A 270 -8.69 1.44 -10.75
C ASP A 270 -9.45 1.10 -12.05
N SER A 271 -10.51 0.30 -12.02
CA SER A 271 -11.19 -0.34 -10.89
C SER A 271 -11.21 -1.86 -11.04
N VAL A 272 -11.36 -2.59 -9.92
CA VAL A 272 -11.33 -4.06 -9.95
C VAL A 272 -12.53 -4.68 -10.69
N ILE A 273 -13.67 -3.98 -10.74
CA ILE A 273 -14.94 -4.54 -11.20
C ILE A 273 -15.37 -4.08 -12.59
N ALA A 274 -14.79 -3.00 -13.13
CA ALA A 274 -15.33 -2.36 -14.33
C ALA A 274 -15.35 -3.31 -15.53
N LEU A 275 -14.26 -4.03 -15.79
CA LEU A 275 -14.15 -4.96 -16.91
C LEU A 275 -15.08 -6.17 -16.74
N PHE A 276 -15.18 -6.72 -15.51
CA PHE A 276 -16.11 -7.80 -15.21
C PHE A 276 -17.58 -7.46 -15.43
N ARG A 277 -17.96 -6.18 -15.39
CA ARG A 277 -19.34 -5.76 -15.67
C ARG A 277 -19.65 -5.70 -17.16
N VAL A 278 -18.62 -5.51 -17.99
CA VAL A 278 -18.75 -5.44 -19.44
C VAL A 278 -18.65 -6.83 -20.04
N ASP A 279 -17.67 -7.61 -19.59
CA ASP A 279 -17.34 -8.92 -20.16
C ASP A 279 -18.35 -10.01 -19.77
N PHE A 280 -19.02 -9.87 -18.61
CA PHE A 280 -20.04 -10.82 -18.14
C PHE A 280 -21.41 -10.15 -18.04
N THR A 281 -22.39 -10.69 -18.75
CA THR A 281 -23.73 -10.08 -18.88
C THR A 281 -24.85 -10.97 -18.37
N GLY A 282 -25.86 -10.33 -17.77
CA GLY A 282 -27.05 -11.02 -17.26
C GLY A 282 -26.79 -11.89 -16.02
N ARG A 283 -27.82 -12.65 -15.63
CA ARG A 283 -27.77 -13.51 -14.43
C ARG A 283 -27.15 -14.89 -14.70
N GLY A 284 -27.13 -15.34 -15.96
CA GLY A 284 -26.61 -16.66 -16.34
C GLY A 284 -25.11 -16.80 -16.11
N GLU A 285 -24.35 -15.72 -16.29
CA GLU A 285 -22.89 -15.69 -16.16
C GLU A 285 -22.42 -15.26 -14.76
N LEU A 286 -23.34 -15.06 -13.81
CA LEU A 286 -23.01 -14.58 -12.48
C LEU A 286 -22.06 -15.54 -11.75
N ALA A 287 -22.28 -16.85 -11.87
CA ALA A 287 -21.45 -17.85 -11.20
C ALA A 287 -19.99 -17.80 -11.70
N GLU A 288 -19.80 -17.80 -13.01
CA GLU A 288 -18.48 -17.72 -13.65
C GLU A 288 -17.77 -16.40 -13.31
N ARG A 289 -18.48 -15.28 -13.41
CA ARG A 289 -17.97 -13.97 -13.01
C ARG A 289 -17.47 -13.97 -11.56
N GLN A 290 -18.25 -14.51 -10.63
CA GLN A 290 -17.87 -14.57 -9.21
C GLN A 290 -16.65 -15.47 -8.98
N GLN A 291 -16.51 -16.58 -9.71
CA GLN A 291 -15.34 -17.44 -9.65
C GLN A 291 -14.08 -16.73 -10.18
N LYS A 292 -14.15 -16.12 -11.36
CA LYS A 292 -13.03 -15.37 -11.95
C LYS A 292 -12.62 -14.17 -11.11
N LEU A 293 -13.59 -13.45 -10.53
CA LEU A 293 -13.32 -12.37 -9.58
C LEU A 293 -12.63 -12.89 -8.31
N ALA A 294 -13.06 -14.04 -7.78
CA ALA A 294 -12.42 -14.66 -6.61
C ALA A 294 -10.96 -15.05 -6.91
N GLN A 295 -10.67 -15.59 -8.10
CA GLN A 295 -9.31 -15.90 -8.54
C GLN A 295 -8.43 -14.64 -8.59
N MET A 296 -8.95 -13.54 -9.15
CA MET A 296 -8.22 -12.27 -9.22
C MET A 296 -7.96 -11.67 -7.84
N LEU A 297 -8.96 -11.65 -6.96
CA LEU A 297 -8.81 -11.15 -5.59
C LEU A 297 -7.84 -12.00 -4.76
N SER A 298 -7.91 -13.33 -4.88
CA SER A 298 -6.95 -14.22 -4.24
C SER A 298 -5.53 -13.96 -4.73
N ARG A 299 -5.34 -13.68 -6.03
CA ARG A 299 -4.03 -13.32 -6.58
C ARG A 299 -3.51 -12.00 -6.02
N LEU A 300 -4.38 -10.98 -5.88
CA LEU A 300 -4.02 -9.71 -5.27
C LEU A 300 -3.58 -9.87 -3.81
N THR A 301 -4.30 -10.68 -3.01
CA THR A 301 -3.90 -11.00 -1.63
C THR A 301 -2.52 -11.65 -1.59
N LYS A 302 -2.28 -12.65 -2.45
CA LYS A 302 -0.97 -13.31 -2.54
C LYS A 302 0.14 -12.33 -2.92
N ILE A 303 -0.08 -11.43 -3.88
CA ILE A 303 0.91 -10.39 -4.24
C ILE A 303 1.18 -9.46 -3.06
N ALA A 304 0.13 -9.05 -2.32
CA ALA A 304 0.26 -8.20 -1.13
C ALA A 304 1.16 -8.85 -0.08
N GLU A 305 0.93 -10.13 0.22
CA GLU A 305 1.68 -10.92 1.21
C GLU A 305 3.10 -11.29 0.73
N GLU A 306 3.26 -11.62 -0.56
CA GLU A 306 4.52 -12.08 -1.15
C GLU A 306 5.57 -10.97 -1.23
N PHE A 307 5.14 -9.76 -1.60
CA PHE A 307 6.03 -8.62 -1.84
C PHE A 307 5.90 -7.51 -0.79
N ASN A 308 5.09 -7.71 0.25
CA ASN A 308 4.79 -6.70 1.27
C ASN A 308 4.39 -5.34 0.64
N VAL A 309 3.40 -5.40 -0.25
CA VAL A 309 2.83 -4.22 -0.92
C VAL A 309 1.44 -3.92 -0.39
N ALA A 310 1.06 -2.64 -0.37
CA ALA A 310 -0.32 -2.24 -0.19
C ALA A 310 -1.08 -2.45 -1.49
N VAL A 311 -2.26 -3.08 -1.44
CA VAL A 311 -3.15 -3.16 -2.59
C VAL A 311 -4.31 -2.20 -2.38
N TYR A 312 -4.39 -1.15 -3.20
CA TYR A 312 -5.50 -0.22 -3.20
C TYR A 312 -6.36 -0.45 -4.43
N MET A 313 -7.62 -0.82 -4.23
CA MET A 313 -8.55 -1.03 -5.33
C MET A 313 -9.74 -0.10 -5.22
N THR A 314 -10.18 0.42 -6.36
CA THR A 314 -11.43 1.19 -6.41
C THR A 314 -12.58 0.29 -6.83
N ASN A 315 -13.77 0.63 -6.34
CA ASN A 315 -15.00 -0.04 -6.71
C ASN A 315 -16.15 0.96 -6.88
N GLN A 316 -17.12 0.57 -7.70
CA GLN A 316 -18.33 1.35 -7.96
C GLN A 316 -19.49 0.83 -7.11
N VAL A 317 -20.48 1.69 -6.86
CA VAL A 317 -21.74 1.30 -6.22
C VAL A 317 -22.81 1.01 -7.27
N ILE A 318 -23.67 0.04 -6.95
CA ILE A 318 -24.89 -0.29 -7.70
C ILE A 318 -26.11 0.06 -6.86
N ALA A 319 -27.18 0.48 -7.54
CA ALA A 319 -28.49 0.59 -6.90
C ALA A 319 -29.01 -0.80 -6.57
N ASP A 320 -29.65 -0.94 -5.41
CA ASP A 320 -30.37 -2.16 -5.01
C ASP A 320 -31.86 -2.03 -5.37
N PRO A 321 -32.31 -2.58 -6.51
CA PRO A 321 -33.71 -2.51 -6.92
C PRO A 321 -34.64 -3.36 -6.05
N GLY A 322 -34.10 -4.24 -5.19
CA GLY A 322 -34.86 -5.06 -4.24
C GLY A 322 -35.01 -4.44 -2.85
N GLY A 323 -34.31 -3.33 -2.59
CA GLY A 323 -34.42 -2.59 -1.34
C GLY A 323 -35.80 -1.96 -1.23
N GLY A 324 -36.57 -2.34 -0.22
CA GLY A 324 -37.86 -1.70 0.07
C GLY A 324 -37.69 -0.18 0.25
N VAL A 325 -38.77 0.57 0.02
CA VAL A 325 -38.85 2.05 0.02
C VAL A 325 -38.34 2.72 1.32
N PHE A 326 -38.03 1.92 2.36
CA PHE A 326 -37.60 2.36 3.69
C PHE A 326 -36.09 2.19 3.98
N ILE A 327 -35.27 1.79 3.01
CA ILE A 327 -33.80 1.72 3.22
C ILE A 327 -33.19 3.10 2.95
N SER A 328 -32.54 3.68 3.98
CA SER A 328 -31.98 5.03 3.98
C SER A 328 -30.80 5.26 3.03
N ASP A 329 -30.14 4.20 2.55
CA ASP A 329 -29.17 4.26 1.45
C ASP A 329 -29.30 3.00 0.57
N PRO A 330 -30.02 3.06 -0.57
CA PRO A 330 -30.30 1.89 -1.42
C PRO A 330 -29.09 1.47 -2.26
N LYS A 331 -27.86 1.77 -1.83
CA LYS A 331 -26.64 1.60 -2.61
C LYS A 331 -25.76 0.54 -1.97
N LYS A 332 -25.32 -0.41 -2.79
CA LYS A 332 -24.41 -1.48 -2.39
C LYS A 332 -23.16 -1.46 -3.25
N PRO A 333 -21.98 -1.79 -2.71
CA PRO A 333 -20.78 -1.96 -3.53
C PRO A 333 -20.97 -3.12 -4.53
N ALA A 334 -20.39 -3.00 -5.71
CA ALA A 334 -20.42 -4.06 -6.71
C ALA A 334 -19.49 -5.25 -6.33
N GLY A 335 -19.73 -6.44 -6.89
CA GLY A 335 -18.91 -7.64 -6.66
C GLY A 335 -19.43 -8.59 -5.57
N GLY A 336 -20.46 -8.17 -4.82
CA GLY A 336 -21.16 -9.02 -3.85
C GLY A 336 -20.27 -9.52 -2.71
N HIS A 337 -20.61 -10.68 -2.16
CA HIS A 337 -19.92 -11.24 -0.99
C HIS A 337 -18.46 -11.64 -1.25
N VAL A 338 -18.13 -12.05 -2.48
CA VAL A 338 -16.75 -12.45 -2.82
C VAL A 338 -15.78 -11.30 -2.58
N LEU A 339 -16.12 -10.11 -3.05
CA LEU A 339 -15.30 -8.92 -2.85
C LEU A 339 -15.31 -8.46 -1.39
N ALA A 340 -16.47 -8.55 -0.74
CA ALA A 340 -16.63 -8.18 0.67
C ALA A 340 -15.73 -8.98 1.61
N HIS A 341 -15.52 -10.28 1.35
CA HIS A 341 -14.66 -11.13 2.17
C HIS A 341 -13.17 -11.02 1.84
N ALA A 342 -12.83 -10.63 0.61
CA ALA A 342 -11.44 -10.54 0.19
C ALA A 342 -10.77 -9.22 0.61
N ALA A 343 -11.53 -8.12 0.64
CA ALA A 343 -11.03 -6.83 1.08
C ALA A 343 -10.93 -6.77 2.61
N THR A 344 -9.73 -6.57 3.14
CA THR A 344 -9.50 -6.49 4.59
C THR A 344 -10.01 -5.17 5.17
N VAL A 345 -9.80 -4.08 4.44
CA VAL A 345 -10.29 -2.75 4.80
C VAL A 345 -11.18 -2.22 3.69
N ARG A 346 -12.36 -1.71 4.04
CA ARG A 346 -13.35 -1.19 3.10
C ARG A 346 -13.71 0.24 3.48
N LEU A 347 -13.48 1.16 2.56
CA LEU A 347 -13.67 2.59 2.74
C LEU A 347 -14.80 3.09 1.84
N MET A 348 -15.83 3.66 2.45
CA MET A 348 -16.96 4.26 1.75
C MET A 348 -16.70 5.76 1.53
N PHE A 349 -16.64 6.16 0.26
CA PHE A 349 -16.49 7.55 -0.15
C PHE A 349 -17.81 8.15 -0.62
N ARG A 350 -18.19 9.28 -0.03
CA ARG A 350 -19.36 10.08 -0.44
C ARG A 350 -19.00 11.56 -0.62
N LYS A 351 -19.82 12.28 -1.40
CA LYS A 351 -19.67 13.73 -1.56
C LYS A 351 -20.14 14.43 -0.27
N GLY A 352 -19.32 15.33 0.25
CA GLY A 352 -19.68 16.24 1.33
C GLY A 352 -20.25 17.55 0.79
N LYS A 353 -20.22 18.59 1.61
CA LYS A 353 -20.60 19.95 1.20
C LYS A 353 -19.50 20.57 0.32
N GLY A 354 -19.89 21.14 -0.82
CA GLY A 354 -18.95 21.78 -1.75
C GLY A 354 -17.88 20.82 -2.26
N GLU A 355 -16.62 21.17 -2.05
CA GLU A 355 -15.46 20.37 -2.49
C GLU A 355 -15.03 19.28 -1.49
N GLN A 356 -15.69 19.20 -0.33
CA GLN A 356 -15.38 18.19 0.67
C GLN A 356 -15.79 16.79 0.22
N ARG A 357 -15.02 15.78 0.64
CA ARG A 357 -15.38 14.36 0.54
C ARG A 357 -15.40 13.76 1.93
N VAL A 358 -16.30 12.82 2.15
CA VAL A 358 -16.38 12.10 3.42
C VAL A 358 -15.96 10.66 3.15
N CYS A 359 -15.03 10.17 3.95
CA CYS A 359 -14.59 8.79 3.96
C CYS A 359 -15.05 8.15 5.26
N LYS A 360 -15.79 7.05 5.18
CA LYS A 360 -16.21 6.24 6.32
C LYS A 360 -15.52 4.89 6.26
N VAL A 361 -14.99 4.41 7.39
CA VAL A 361 -14.59 2.99 7.53
C VAL A 361 -15.86 2.16 7.55
N PHE A 362 -16.06 1.37 6.49
CA PHE A 362 -17.23 0.51 6.33
C PHE A 362 -17.00 -0.87 6.95
N ASP A 363 -15.80 -1.41 6.79
CA ASP A 363 -15.39 -2.69 7.37
C ASP A 363 -13.87 -2.70 7.55
N ALA A 364 -13.40 -3.14 8.71
CA ALA A 364 -11.99 -3.28 9.05
C ALA A 364 -11.84 -4.15 10.30
N PRO A 365 -10.83 -5.04 10.39
CA PRO A 365 -10.64 -5.91 11.55
C PRO A 365 -10.11 -5.16 12.78
N ASN A 366 -9.42 -4.04 12.59
CA ASN A 366 -8.66 -3.33 13.61
C ASN A 366 -9.10 -1.87 13.81
N LEU A 367 -10.07 -1.38 13.03
CA LEU A 367 -10.52 0.02 13.07
C LEU A 367 -12.01 0.09 13.45
N PRO A 368 -12.40 1.03 14.33
CA PRO A 368 -13.80 1.26 14.63
C PRO A 368 -14.51 1.93 13.45
N GLU A 369 -15.82 1.68 13.31
CA GLU A 369 -16.67 2.43 12.38
C GLU A 369 -16.63 3.93 12.74
N SER A 370 -15.99 4.70 11.87
CA SER A 370 -15.79 6.13 12.04
C SER A 370 -15.70 6.82 10.68
N GLU A 371 -15.85 8.14 10.66
CA GLU A 371 -15.77 8.93 9.43
C GLU A 371 -14.83 10.12 9.58
N ALA A 372 -14.15 10.46 8.47
CA ALA A 372 -13.34 11.65 8.35
C ALA A 372 -13.77 12.46 7.13
N ILE A 373 -13.68 13.78 7.25
CA ILE A 373 -13.88 14.70 6.14
C ILE A 373 -12.51 14.93 5.50
N SER A 374 -12.32 14.36 4.31
CA SER A 374 -11.15 14.63 3.49
C SER A 374 -11.36 15.93 2.71
N LEU A 375 -10.53 16.93 3.00
CA LEU A 375 -10.40 18.12 2.17
C LEU A 375 -9.59 17.73 0.94
N GLN A 376 -10.21 17.86 -0.24
CA GLN A 376 -9.53 17.66 -1.51
C GLN A 376 -8.60 18.87 -1.77
N THR A 377 -7.48 18.99 -1.04
CA THR A 377 -6.52 20.09 -1.23
C THR A 377 -5.61 19.79 -2.43
N ILE A 378 -6.18 19.70 -3.63
CA ILE A 378 -5.42 19.58 -4.89
C ILE A 378 -5.65 20.82 -5.80
N LEU A 379 -6.34 21.88 -5.35
CA LEU A 379 -6.59 23.04 -6.23
C LEU A 379 -6.18 24.44 -5.74
N PHE A 380 -5.55 24.60 -4.57
CA PHE A 380 -5.24 25.96 -4.06
C PHE A 380 -3.80 26.24 -3.65
N ALA A 381 -2.85 25.31 -3.83
CA ALA A 381 -1.45 25.62 -3.51
C ALA A 381 -0.80 26.61 -4.49
N HIS A 382 -1.32 26.74 -5.73
CA HIS A 382 -0.70 27.63 -6.72
C HIS A 382 -1.10 29.11 -6.58
N ILE A 383 -2.20 29.43 -5.88
CA ILE A 383 -2.64 30.82 -5.69
C ILE A 383 -2.17 31.40 -4.34
N SER A 384 -1.98 30.57 -3.30
CA SER A 384 -1.58 31.08 -1.98
C SER A 384 -0.07 31.35 -1.84
N ASN A 385 0.79 30.66 -2.59
CA ASN A 385 2.24 30.91 -2.50
C ASN A 385 2.66 32.22 -3.20
N HIS A 386 1.95 32.66 -4.24
CA HIS A 386 2.21 33.97 -4.84
C HIS A 386 1.68 35.13 -3.98
N LEU A 387 0.60 34.91 -3.23
CA LEU A 387 0.07 35.95 -2.33
C LEU A 387 0.90 36.09 -1.04
N SER A 388 1.39 34.98 -0.47
CA SER A 388 2.19 35.02 0.77
C SER A 388 3.59 35.63 0.57
N ILE A 389 4.23 35.34 -0.58
CA ILE A 389 5.54 35.92 -0.93
C ILE A 389 5.39 37.42 -1.25
N THR A 390 4.31 37.82 -1.91
CA THR A 390 4.06 39.26 -2.19
C THR A 390 3.74 40.02 -0.89
N ILE A 391 2.97 39.44 0.04
CA ILE A 391 2.67 40.08 1.33
C ILE A 391 3.90 40.15 2.24
N HIS A 392 4.78 39.14 2.25
CA HIS A 392 6.03 39.19 3.02
C HIS A 392 7.02 40.20 2.45
N ILE A 393 7.15 40.30 1.12
CA ILE A 393 8.00 41.32 0.49
C ILE A 393 7.42 42.73 0.72
N PHE A 394 6.09 42.90 0.70
CA PHE A 394 5.43 44.19 0.96
C PHE A 394 5.52 44.61 2.44
N MET A 395 5.40 43.68 3.39
CA MET A 395 5.61 43.96 4.82
C MET A 395 7.08 44.25 5.17
N PHE A 396 8.03 43.61 4.47
CA PHE A 396 9.46 43.89 4.65
C PHE A 396 9.86 45.25 4.07
N PHE A 397 9.18 45.73 3.02
CA PHE A 397 9.36 47.08 2.48
C PHE A 397 8.71 48.17 3.36
N LEU A 398 7.58 47.89 4.01
CA LEU A 398 6.91 48.84 4.91
C LEU A 398 7.63 49.00 6.26
N THR A 399 8.34 47.99 6.72
CA THR A 399 9.09 48.04 7.99
C THR A 399 10.47 48.69 7.87
N LYS A 400 11.04 48.83 6.65
CA LYS A 400 12.32 49.52 6.44
C LYS A 400 12.22 51.02 6.11
N ASN A 401 11.03 51.53 5.78
CA ASN A 401 10.84 52.94 5.41
C ASN A 401 10.24 53.85 6.50
N HIS A 402 10.03 53.33 7.72
CA HIS A 402 9.64 54.14 8.88
C HIS A 402 10.68 54.05 10.00
N ILE A 403 11.85 54.64 9.75
CA ILE A 403 12.69 55.20 10.81
C ILE A 403 12.70 56.71 10.59
N PHE A 404 11.69 57.39 11.13
CA PHE A 404 11.80 58.80 11.48
C PHE A 404 11.58 58.92 12.98
N GLN A 405 12.62 59.42 13.64
CA GLN A 405 12.69 59.67 15.07
C GLN A 405 11.59 60.64 15.50
N ILE A 406 10.87 60.30 16.56
CA ILE A 406 10.09 61.27 17.34
C ILE A 406 10.88 61.52 18.62
N THR A 407 11.58 62.65 18.68
CA THR A 407 12.09 63.24 19.94
C THR A 407 10.97 64.03 20.64
N PRO A 408 10.90 64.04 21.98
CA PRO A 408 9.85 64.75 22.71
C PRO A 408 10.25 66.21 22.97
N GLY A 409 9.46 67.16 22.47
CA GLY A 409 9.46 68.53 22.97
C GLY A 409 9.14 69.60 21.92
N GLY A 410 8.16 70.45 22.24
CA GLY A 410 8.07 71.81 21.69
C GLY A 410 6.85 72.11 20.82
N ILE A 411 5.92 72.85 21.40
CA ILE A 411 4.84 73.59 20.72
C ILE A 411 5.48 74.73 19.90
N ALA A 412 5.08 74.91 18.64
CA ALA A 412 5.05 76.22 17.97
C ALA A 412 4.16 76.18 16.71
N ASP A 413 3.19 77.09 16.68
CA ASP A 413 2.38 77.48 15.52
C ASP A 413 3.20 78.14 14.40
N ALA A 414 2.81 77.91 13.14
CA ALA A 414 2.78 78.87 12.00
C ALA A 414 2.28 78.09 10.76
N LYS A 415 1.13 78.42 10.13
CA LYS A 415 0.99 79.38 9.01
C LYS A 415 2.14 79.25 7.99
N ASP A 416 1.94 78.89 6.73
CA ASP A 416 0.85 79.14 5.77
C ASP A 416 0.55 77.93 4.86
#